data_AF-A0A0F9W7Z5-F1
#
_entry.id   AF-A0A0F9W7Z5-F1
#
_cell.length_a   1.000
_cell.length_b   1.000
_cell.length_c   1.000
_cell.angle_alpha   90.00
_cell.angle_beta   90.00
_cell.angle_gamma   90.00
#
_symmetry.space_group_name_H-M   'P 1'
#
loop_
_entity.id
_entity.type
_entity.pdbx_description
1 polymer ?
#
loop_
_entity_poly.entity_id
_entity_poly.type
_entity_poly.pdbx_seq_one_letter_code
_entity_poly.pdbx_strand_id
1 'polypeptide(L)' 'MPLPVDSISPSTSIEKVRHLISQTIQQLIDKEGKDPKAAAGQAFGMAEDKWGKTIPKTR' A
#
# COMPACT_ATOMS: atom_id res chain seq x y z
N MET A 1 -9.35 4.86 10.79
CA MET A 1 -8.41 5.87 10.26
C MET A 1 -8.24 5.59 8.77
N PRO A 2 -8.16 6.61 7.91
CA PRO A 2 -7.87 6.40 6.50
C PRO A 2 -6.47 5.78 6.35
N LEU A 3 -6.32 4.78 5.50
CA LEU A 3 -5.01 4.20 5.21
C LEU A 3 -4.27 5.11 4.21
N PRO A 4 -2.93 5.20 4.26
CA PRO A 4 -2.16 6.00 3.32
C PRO A 4 -2.43 5.62 1.85
N VAL A 5 -2.71 4.34 1.58
CA VAL A 5 -3.14 3.85 0.26
C VAL A 5 -4.44 4.47 -0.25
N ASP A 6 -5.33 4.97 0.61
CA ASP A 6 -6.55 5.69 0.18
C ASP A 6 -6.24 7.04 -0.47
N SER A 7 -5.04 7.59 -0.25
CA SER A 7 -4.58 8.82 -0.90
C SER A 7 -4.00 8.59 -2.29
N ILE A 8 -3.92 7.33 -2.75
CA ILE A 8 -3.43 6.99 -4.08
C ILE A 8 -4.47 7.42 -5.12
N SER A 9 -4.01 8.18 -6.10
CA SER A 9 -4.76 8.56 -7.29
C SER A 9 -4.06 8.03 -8.55
N PRO A 10 -4.74 7.84 -9.69
CA PRO A 10 -4.14 7.36 -10.94
C PRO A 10 -2.98 8.21 -11.47
N SER A 11 -2.93 9.50 -11.10
CA SER A 11 -1.87 10.46 -11.40
C SER A 11 -0.66 10.38 -10.46
N THR A 12 -0.71 9.53 -9.42
CA THR A 12 0.35 9.40 -8.43
C THR A 12 1.54 8.65 -9.02
N SER A 13 2.74 9.19 -8.85
CA SER A 13 3.99 8.56 -9.29
C SER A 13 4.23 7.24 -8.55
N ILE A 14 4.84 6.27 -9.23
CA ILE A 14 5.17 4.95 -8.66
C ILE A 14 5.99 5.04 -7.36
N GLU A 15 6.89 6.01 -7.25
CA GLU A 15 7.70 6.24 -6.05
C GLU A 15 6.83 6.63 -4.85
N LYS A 16 5.86 7.52 -5.07
CA LYS A 16 4.91 7.94 -4.04
C LYS A 16 3.94 6.82 -3.68
N VAL A 17 3.50 6.02 -4.65
CA VAL A 17 2.70 4.81 -4.40
C VAL A 17 3.48 3.82 -3.51
N ARG A 18 4.76 3.55 -3.82
CA ARG A 18 5.63 2.70 -2.99
C ARG A 18 5.75 3.24 -1.56
N HIS A 19 5.94 4.54 -1.41
CA HIS A 19 6.00 5.16 -0.08
C HIS A 19 4.70 5.00 0.72
N LEU A 20 3.55 5.22 0.09
CA LEU A 20 2.23 5.06 0.72
C LEU A 20 1.96 3.60 1.12
N ILE A 21 2.41 2.64 0.30
CA ILE A 21 2.33 1.21 0.63
C ILE A 21 3.18 0.91 1.86
N SER A 22 4.44 1.35 1.90
CA SER A 22 5.31 1.15 3.07
C SER A 22 4.71 1.74 4.35
N GLN A 23 4.14 2.96 4.28
CA GLN A 23 3.46 3.57 5.42
C GLN A 23 2.22 2.78 5.86
N THR A 24 1.46 2.24 4.91
CA THR A 24 0.29 1.42 5.18
C THR A 24 0.68 0.09 5.83
N ILE A 25 1.74 -0.55 5.35
CA ILE A 25 2.28 -1.77 5.94
C ILE A 25 2.66 -1.52 7.40
N GLN A 26 3.41 -0.45 7.65
CA GLN A 26 3.83 -0.08 9.01
C GLN A 26 2.60 0.16 9.90
N GLN A 27 1.59 0.89 9.42
CA GLN A 27 0.35 1.08 10.18
C GLN A 27 -0.39 -0.22 10.48
N LEU A 28 -0.51 -1.13 9.51
CA LEU A 28 -1.18 -2.41 9.72
C LEU A 28 -0.42 -3.28 10.75
N ILE A 29 0.91 -3.22 10.75
CA ILE A 29 1.74 -3.93 11.74
C ILE A 29 1.59 -3.28 13.12
N ASP A 30 1.82 -1.97 13.24
CA ASP A 30 1.84 -1.27 14.53
C ASP A 30 0.45 -1.10 15.16
N LYS A 31 -0.62 -0.98 14.35
CA LYS A 31 -1.99 -0.71 14.84
C LYS A 31 -2.87 -1.96 14.90
N GLU A 32 -2.78 -2.84 13.90
CA GLU A 32 -3.57 -4.08 13.89
C GLU A 32 -2.77 -5.29 14.40
N GLY A 33 -1.46 -5.18 14.62
CA GLY A 33 -0.62 -6.31 15.00
C GLY A 33 -0.50 -7.35 13.89
N LYS A 34 -0.74 -6.97 12.63
CA LYS A 34 -0.70 -7.90 11.49
C LYS A 34 0.73 -8.32 11.16
N ASP A 35 0.86 -9.55 10.71
CA ASP A 35 2.11 -10.05 10.15
C ASP A 35 2.59 -9.15 8.98
N PRO A 36 3.89 -8.84 8.91
CA PRO A 36 4.43 -7.99 7.85
C PRO A 36 4.09 -8.48 6.44
N LYS A 37 4.05 -9.80 6.26
CA LYS A 37 3.69 -10.42 4.97
C LYS A 37 2.21 -10.23 4.63
N ALA A 38 1.31 -10.36 5.61
CA ALA A 38 -0.12 -10.15 5.42
C ALA A 38 -0.42 -8.66 5.19
N ALA A 39 0.19 -7.78 5.98
CA ALA A 39 0.12 -6.34 5.83
C ALA A 39 0.61 -5.88 4.44
N ALA A 40 1.73 -6.43 3.96
CA ALA A 40 2.22 -6.18 2.60
C ALA A 40 1.22 -6.64 1.54
N GLY A 41 0.75 -7.88 1.60
CA GLY A 41 -0.23 -8.40 0.64
C GLY A 41 -1.50 -7.53 0.56
N GLN A 42 -2.01 -7.11 1.71
CA GLN A 42 -3.17 -6.24 1.80
C GLN A 42 -2.88 -4.84 1.26
N ALA A 43 -1.78 -4.19 1.67
CA ALA A 43 -1.41 -2.86 1.22
C ALA A 43 -1.16 -2.79 -0.29
N PHE A 44 -0.50 -3.81 -0.86
CA PHE A 44 -0.32 -3.90 -2.32
C PHE A 44 -1.66 -4.07 -3.04
N GLY A 45 -2.52 -5.00 -2.60
CA GLY A 45 -3.83 -5.20 -3.23
C GLY A 45 -4.71 -3.94 -3.20
N MET A 46 -4.73 -3.23 -2.07
CA MET A 46 -5.45 -1.96 -1.95
C MET A 46 -4.84 -0.86 -2.83
N ALA A 47 -3.51 -0.81 -2.93
CA ALA A 47 -2.84 0.17 -3.78
C ALA A 47 -3.08 -0.10 -5.28
N GLU A 48 -3.10 -1.35 -5.72
CA GLU A 48 -3.42 -1.73 -7.10
C GLU A 48 -4.85 -1.33 -7.48
N ASP A 49 -5.81 -1.58 -6.59
CA ASP A 49 -7.22 -1.19 -6.74
C ASP A 49 -7.38 0.32 -6.90
N LYS A 50 -6.76 1.11 -6.01
CA LYS A 50 -6.83 2.58 -6.03
C LYS A 50 -6.06 3.22 -7.19
N TRP A 51 -4.89 2.68 -7.52
CA TRP A 51 -4.07 3.21 -8.59
C TRP A 51 -4.61 2.88 -9.98
N GLY A 52 -5.41 1.80 -10.07
CA GLY A 52 -5.93 1.28 -11.34
C GLY A 52 -4.83 0.69 -12.23
N LYS A 53 -3.67 0.37 -11.66
CA LYS A 53 -2.48 -0.15 -12.35
C LYS A 53 -1.82 -1.22 -11.50
N THR A 54 -1.36 -2.29 -12.14
CA THR A 54 -0.59 -3.35 -11.49
C THR A 54 0.74 -2.77 -11.00
N ILE A 55 1.01 -2.94 -9.70
CA ILE A 55 2.27 -2.48 -9.12
C ILE A 55 3.31 -3.55 -9.42
N PRO A 56 4.41 -3.22 -10.12
CA PRO A 56 5.43 -4.20 -10.43
C PRO A 56 6.02 -4.75 -9.14
N LYS A 57 5.70 -6.01 -8.83
CA LYS A 57 6.36 -6.78 -7.78
C LYS A 57 7.79 -6.99 -8.25
N THR A 58 8.73 -6.31 -7.63
CA THR A 58 10.16 -6.52 -7.90
C THR A 58 10.43 -8.01 -7.70
N ARG A 59 10.82 -8.68 -8.79
CA ARG A 59 11.01 -10.13 -8.90
C ARG A 59 12.22 -10.58 -8.10
#